data_AF-A0A7X6A9N7-F1
#
_entry.id   AF-A0A7X6A9N7-F1
#
_cell.length_a   1.000
_cell.length_b   1.000
_cell.length_c   1.000
_cell.angle_alpha   90.00
_cell.angle_beta   90.00
_cell.angle_gamma   90.00
#
_symmetry.space_group_name_H-M   'P 1'
#
loop_
_entity.id
_entity.type
_entity.pdbx_description
1 polymer ?
#
loop_
_entity_poly.entity_id
_entity_poly.type
_entity_poly.pdbx_seq_one_letter_code
_entity_poly.pdbx_strand_id
1 'polypeptide(L)' 'MIWQDAASVRGLLPPRERDAHKGKFGHVLIVGGSPGRAGAAVLSARGALRSGAGLVTVACPASIRTEIA' A
#
# COMPACT_ATOMS: atom_id res chain seq x y z
N MET A 1 16.73 -16.77 -11.62
CA MET A 1 16.11 -15.47 -11.29
C MET A 1 15.69 -14.83 -12.60
N ILE A 2 14.39 -14.64 -12.83
CA ILE A 2 13.88 -14.08 -14.09
C ILE A 2 13.76 -12.57 -13.90
N TRP A 3 14.44 -11.80 -14.73
CA TRP A 3 14.28 -10.36 -14.80
C TRP A 3 13.06 -10.03 -15.65
N GLN A 4 12.19 -9.14 -15.17
CA GLN A 4 11.03 -8.66 -15.89
C GLN A 4 11.34 -7.29 -16.49
N ASP A 5 10.89 -7.05 -17.73
CA ASP A 5 11.00 -5.76 -18.39
C ASP A 5 9.66 -4.99 -18.31
N ALA A 6 9.65 -3.74 -18.80
CA ALA A 6 8.44 -2.92 -18.74
C ALA A 6 7.29 -3.50 -19.60
N ALA A 7 7.60 -4.16 -20.72
CA ALA A 7 6.59 -4.73 -21.59
C ALA A 7 5.91 -5.93 -20.93
N SER A 8 6.67 -6.75 -20.19
CA SER A 8 6.14 -7.94 -19.51
C SER A 8 5.23 -7.60 -18.33
N VAL A 9 5.38 -6.42 -17.70
CA VAL A 9 4.53 -6.00 -16.56
C VAL A 9 3.32 -5.17 -17.00
N ARG A 10 3.38 -4.48 -18.16
CA ARG A 10 2.35 -3.52 -18.59
C ARG A 10 0.94 -4.13 -18.65
N GLY A 11 0.81 -5.38 -19.07
CA GLY A 11 -0.47 -6.09 -19.16
C GLY A 11 -1.06 -6.54 -17.83
N LEU A 12 -0.29 -6.47 -16.73
CA LEU A 12 -0.74 -6.89 -15.39
C LEU A 12 -1.44 -5.76 -14.63
N LEU A 13 -1.28 -4.52 -15.05
CA LEU A 13 -1.88 -3.37 -14.37
C LEU A 13 -3.38 -3.26 -14.72
N PRO A 14 -4.28 -3.17 -13.73
CA PRO A 14 -5.71 -3.07 -13.99
C PRO A 14 -6.08 -1.71 -14.61
N PRO A 15 -7.08 -1.66 -15.50
CA PRO A 15 -7.59 -0.40 -16.02
C PRO A 15 -8.24 0.44 -14.90
N ARG A 16 -8.23 1.77 -15.05
CA ARG A 16 -8.87 2.70 -14.12
C ARG A 16 -9.96 3.50 -14.83
N GLU A 17 -11.18 3.35 -14.35
CA GLU A 17 -12.31 4.16 -14.80
C GLU A 17 -12.18 5.60 -14.28
N ARG A 18 -12.60 6.57 -15.10
CA ARG A 18 -12.50 8.00 -14.78
C ARG A 18 -13.40 8.42 -13.61
N ASP A 19 -14.59 7.82 -13.53
CA ASP A 19 -15.61 8.17 -12.53
C ASP A 19 -15.58 7.24 -11.32
N ALA A 20 -14.47 6.52 -11.11
CA ALA A 20 -14.29 5.62 -9.98
C ALA A 20 -14.00 6.37 -8.67
N HIS A 21 -14.43 5.79 -7.55
CA HIS A 21 -14.10 6.25 -6.21
C HIS A 21 -13.10 5.34 -5.50
N LYS A 22 -12.53 5.81 -4.38
CA LYS A 22 -11.55 5.07 -3.56
C LYS A 22 -11.92 3.61 -3.27
N GLY A 23 -13.17 3.30 -2.93
CA GLY A 23 -13.61 1.92 -2.67
C GLY A 23 -13.47 0.93 -3.86
N LYS A 24 -13.41 1.41 -5.10
CA LYS A 24 -13.28 0.56 -6.29
C LYS A 24 -11.86 0.01 -6.49
N PHE A 25 -10.86 0.65 -5.88
CA PHE A 25 -9.46 0.24 -5.97
C PHE A 25 -8.99 -0.57 -4.75
N GLY A 26 -9.94 -1.18 -4.02
CA GLY A 26 -9.68 -2.03 -2.88
C GLY A 26 -9.22 -1.28 -1.62
N HIS A 27 -9.17 -2.03 -0.52
CA HIS A 27 -8.75 -1.55 0.79
C HIS A 27 -7.72 -2.51 1.36
N VAL A 28 -6.49 -2.03 1.54
CA VAL A 28 -5.38 -2.81 2.09
C VAL A 28 -5.31 -2.66 3.60
N LEU A 29 -5.21 -3.77 4.31
CA LEU A 29 -4.83 -3.82 5.73
C LEU A 29 -3.36 -4.19 5.84
N ILE A 30 -2.57 -3.35 6.52
CA ILE A 30 -1.19 -3.63 6.88
C ILE A 30 -1.14 -3.91 8.37
N VAL A 31 -0.62 -5.07 8.76
CA VAL A 31 -0.38 -5.41 10.16
C VAL A 31 1.12 -5.41 10.37
N GLY A 32 1.63 -4.43 11.13
CA GLY A 32 3.07 -4.32 11.31
C GLY A 32 3.51 -3.06 12.03
N GLY A 33 4.84 -2.95 12.18
CA GLY A 33 5.49 -1.94 13.01
C GLY A 33 5.69 -2.42 14.45
N SER A 34 6.74 -1.90 15.07
CA SER A 34 7.04 -2.03 16.49
C SER A 34 7.77 -0.77 16.95
N PRO A 35 7.98 -0.55 18.27
CA PRO A 35 8.89 0.49 18.74
C PRO A 35 10.24 0.40 18.02
N GLY A 36 10.74 1.53 17.51
CA GLY A 36 11.97 1.60 16.71
C GLY A 36 11.86 1.03 15.28
N ARG A 37 10.68 0.56 14.85
CA ARG A 37 10.44 0.01 13.50
C ARG A 37 9.13 0.51 12.88
N ALA A 38 8.54 1.59 13.37
CA ALA A 38 7.30 2.15 12.82
C ALA A 38 7.41 2.51 11.33
N GLY A 39 8.60 2.95 10.89
CA GLY A 39 8.88 3.28 9.49
C GLY A 39 8.58 2.14 8.50
N ALA A 40 8.72 0.87 8.91
CA ALA A 40 8.37 -0.27 8.04
C ALA A 40 6.87 -0.27 7.67
N ALA A 41 6.00 0.04 8.63
CA ALA A 41 4.56 0.13 8.41
C ALA A 41 4.21 1.35 7.54
N VAL A 42 4.84 2.50 7.79
CA VAL A 42 4.66 3.73 7.01
C VAL A 42 5.07 3.55 5.54
N LEU A 43 6.25 2.97 5.30
CA LEU A 43 6.74 2.73 3.93
C LEU A 43 5.82 1.76 3.17
N SER A 44 5.37 0.69 3.83
CA SER A 44 4.43 -0.27 3.25
C SER A 44 3.10 0.40 2.88
N ALA A 45 2.55 1.24 3.77
CA ALA A 45 1.29 1.96 3.53
C ALA A 45 1.40 2.93 2.36
N ARG A 46 2.49 3.71 2.30
CA ARG A 46 2.76 4.62 1.18
C ARG A 46 3.00 3.86 -0.12
N GLY A 47 3.67 2.71 -0.07
CA GLY A 47 3.84 1.80 -1.20
C GLY A 47 2.50 1.37 -1.77
N ALA A 48 1.61 0.83 -0.92
CA ALA A 48 0.27 0.40 -1.32
C ALA A 48 -0.56 1.54 -1.96
N LEU A 49 -0.57 2.73 -1.36
CA LEU A 49 -1.24 3.90 -1.93
C LEU A 49 -0.68 4.28 -3.31
N ARG A 50 0.65 4.30 -3.46
CA ARG A 50 1.30 4.62 -4.74
C ARG A 50 1.10 3.56 -5.81
N SER A 51 1.02 2.29 -5.41
CA SER A 51 0.68 1.17 -6.30
C SER A 51 -0.78 1.16 -6.72
N GLY A 52 -1.62 1.98 -6.09
CA GLY A 52 -2.99 2.23 -6.52
C GLY A 52 -4.08 1.63 -5.62
N ALA A 53 -3.76 1.21 -4.40
CA ALA A 53 -4.80 0.91 -3.40
C ALA A 53 -5.64 2.17 -3.14
N GLY A 54 -6.96 2.00 -3.09
CA GLY A 54 -7.86 3.13 -2.87
C GLY A 54 -7.94 3.57 -1.41
N LEU A 55 -7.80 2.61 -0.49
CA LEU A 55 -7.73 2.84 0.95
C LEU A 55 -6.63 1.98 1.57
N VAL A 56 -6.03 2.47 2.64
CA VAL A 56 -5.06 1.73 3.45
C VAL A 56 -5.35 1.95 4.93
N THR A 57 -5.37 0.87 5.69
CA THR A 57 -5.41 0.89 7.17
C THR A 57 -4.18 0.20 7.71
N VAL A 58 -3.55 0.78 8.72
CA VAL A 58 -2.43 0.19 9.43
C VAL A 58 -2.86 -0.23 10.83
N ALA A 59 -2.79 -1.52 11.12
CA ALA A 59 -2.89 -2.07 12.46
C ALA A 59 -1.48 -2.19 13.07
N CYS A 60 -1.25 -1.46 14.16
CA CYS A 60 0.03 -1.36 14.84
C CYS A 60 -0.17 -1.33 16.37
N PRO A 61 0.88 -1.62 17.16
CA PRO A 61 0.85 -1.37 18.60
C PRO A 61 0.53 0.09 18.93
N ALA A 62 -0.25 0.32 19.99
CA ALA A 62 -0.67 1.67 20.38
C ALA A 62 0.51 2.62 20.65
N SER A 63 1.63 2.08 21.15
CA SER A 63 2.85 2.84 21.47
C SER A 63 3.49 3.55 20.28
N ILE A 64 3.24 3.09 19.05
CA ILE A 64 3.81 3.68 17.83
C ILE A 64 2.77 4.37 16.96
N ARG A 65 1.53 4.52 17.44
CA ARG A 65 0.42 5.07 16.64
C ARG A 65 0.73 6.47 16.11
N THR A 66 1.37 7.31 16.91
CA THR A 66 1.74 8.68 16.55
C THR A 66 2.87 8.74 15.53
N GLU A 67 3.69 7.69 15.42
CA GLU A 67 4.78 7.61 14.44
C GLU A 67 4.27 7.21 13.04
N ILE A 68 3.06 6.68 12.94
CA ILE A 68 2.46 6.19 11.69
C ILE A 68 1.47 7.21 11.08
N ALA A 69 0.99 8.16 11.89
CA ALA A 69 0.01 9.17 11.50
C ALA A 69 0.58 10.27 10.60
#